data_AF-A0A8C7ZI41-F1
#
_entry.id   AF-A0A8C7ZI41-F1
#
_cell.length_a   1.000
_cell.length_b   1.000
_cell.length_c   1.000
_cell.angle_alpha   90.00
_cell.angle_beta   90.00
_cell.angle_gamma   90.00
#
_symmetry.space_group_name_H-M   'P 1'
#
loop_
_entity.id
_entity.type
_entity.pdbx_description
1 polymer ?
#
loop_
_entity_poly.entity_id
_entity_poly.type
_entity_poly.pdbx_seq_one_letter_code
_entity_poly.pdbx_strand_id
1 'polypeptide(L)'
;MEELARESISLLARSASHADPPRLGSYGAVFIMLKSALGAGLLNFPWAFEKAGGVTTAISVELVSLVFLISGLVILGYASSVSRQKTYQDVVREVCGRAVGQLCEVCFCFNLFMISVAFLVVVQDQLEKLCVSLYETVTGLSESEVPHHWYTDQRFALFIMCLLIILPLSIPKEIGIQKYTSVLGTLAATYLCVAVIVKYYLMDTHAAIITPEHIQGVSSWASMFSVVPTICFGFQCHEACIAIYSSMENQKLCHWVVISVLSMLFCLLIYTLTGVYGYMTFGQAVASDILMSYQGNDVVMIISRLLFGISIVTIYPIILLLGRSVILNLMLRAQRSRRGLVTHSFESRCRVVLTVAWITSTLLIAMFVPDMADVISVIGGISAFFIFIFPGMSKFNSVPV
;
A
#
# COMPACT_ATOMS: atom_id res chain seq x y z
N MET A 1 -29.84 -7.57 0.63
CA MET A 1 -29.05 -6.55 1.40
C MET A 1 -27.60 -6.97 1.64
N GLU A 2 -27.30 -8.23 1.93
CA GLU A 2 -26.00 -8.80 1.51
C GLU A 2 -25.81 -8.66 0.00
N GLU A 3 -26.90 -8.78 -0.76
CA GLU A 3 -26.92 -8.54 -2.21
C GLU A 3 -26.38 -7.19 -2.66
N LEU A 4 -26.47 -6.07 -1.91
CA LEU A 4 -26.10 -4.71 -2.36
C LEU A 4 -24.67 -4.31 -1.98
N ALA A 5 -24.14 -4.85 -0.88
CA ALA A 5 -22.71 -4.82 -0.57
C ALA A 5 -21.95 -5.81 -1.46
N ARG A 6 -22.55 -6.99 -1.67
CA ARG A 6 -22.21 -7.92 -2.75
C ARG A 6 -22.41 -7.24 -4.10
N GLU A 7 -23.38 -6.34 -4.30
CA GLU A 7 -23.56 -5.62 -5.56
C GLU A 7 -22.50 -4.57 -5.75
N SER A 8 -22.09 -3.84 -4.72
CA SER A 8 -21.06 -2.79 -4.82
C SER A 8 -19.66 -3.38 -5.08
N ILE A 9 -19.37 -4.53 -4.46
CA ILE A 9 -18.13 -5.29 -4.68
C ILE A 9 -18.25 -6.17 -5.92
N SER A 10 -19.43 -6.70 -6.22
CA SER A 10 -19.69 -7.35 -7.51
C SER A 10 -19.77 -6.35 -8.64
N LEU A 11 -19.99 -5.05 -8.40
CA LEU A 11 -20.00 -3.91 -9.34
C LEU A 11 -18.57 -3.43 -9.61
N LEU A 12 -17.73 -3.40 -8.57
CA LEU A 12 -16.28 -3.41 -8.76
C LEU A 12 -15.81 -4.66 -9.53
N ALA A 13 -16.55 -5.78 -9.45
CA ALA A 13 -16.42 -6.93 -10.34
C ALA A 13 -17.38 -6.92 -11.57
N ARG A 14 -18.26 -5.92 -11.76
CA ARG A 14 -19.33 -5.83 -12.80
C ARG A 14 -19.02 -4.77 -13.85
N SER A 15 -17.85 -4.13 -13.78
CA SER A 15 -17.09 -3.81 -14.98
C SER A 15 -16.85 -5.05 -15.89
N ALA A 16 -17.31 -6.23 -15.45
CA ALA A 16 -17.44 -7.46 -16.19
C ALA A 16 -18.89 -8.01 -16.23
N SER A 17 -19.95 -7.24 -16.56
CA SER A 17 -21.12 -7.85 -17.24
C SER A 17 -22.14 -6.85 -17.80
N HIS A 18 -22.10 -6.68 -19.12
CA HIS A 18 -23.26 -6.92 -20.00
C HIS A 18 -22.66 -7.49 -21.29
N ALA A 19 -22.91 -8.78 -21.54
CA ALA A 19 -22.00 -9.77 -22.17
C ALA A 19 -21.01 -10.35 -21.14
N ASP A 20 -20.77 -11.66 -21.21
CA ASP A 20 -20.06 -12.48 -20.22
C ASP A 20 -18.86 -11.79 -19.54
N PRO A 21 -18.67 -11.94 -18.20
CA PRO A 21 -17.54 -11.32 -17.52
C PRO A 21 -16.20 -11.73 -18.14
N PRO A 22 -15.30 -10.79 -18.50
CA PRO A 22 -13.88 -11.11 -18.57
C PRO A 22 -13.44 -11.59 -17.19
N ARG A 23 -13.37 -12.91 -17.02
CA ARG A 23 -12.80 -13.52 -15.83
C ARG A 23 -11.34 -13.07 -15.71
N LEU A 24 -10.90 -12.76 -14.49
CA LEU A 24 -9.52 -12.31 -14.26
C LEU A 24 -8.57 -13.48 -14.56
N GLY A 25 -7.86 -13.39 -15.68
CA GLY A 25 -6.82 -14.36 -16.05
C GLY A 25 -5.66 -14.33 -15.05
N SER A 26 -4.90 -15.42 -14.97
CA SER A 26 -3.83 -15.62 -13.97
C SER A 26 -2.81 -14.49 -13.97
N TYR A 27 -2.40 -14.00 -15.15
CA TYR A 27 -1.47 -12.88 -15.27
C TYR A 27 -2.03 -11.58 -14.69
N GLY A 28 -3.32 -11.31 -14.90
CA GLY A 28 -3.99 -10.14 -14.33
C GLY A 28 -4.02 -10.20 -12.81
N ALA A 29 -4.27 -11.37 -12.24
CA ALA A 29 -4.24 -11.58 -10.79
C ALA A 29 -2.84 -11.34 -10.20
N VAL A 30 -1.78 -11.83 -10.86
CA VAL A 30 -0.38 -11.56 -10.47
C VAL A 30 -0.10 -10.06 -10.48
N PHE A 31 -0.39 -9.34 -11.56
CA PHE A 31 -0.12 -7.89 -11.62
C PHE A 31 -0.91 -7.09 -10.59
N ILE A 32 -2.17 -7.46 -10.32
CA ILE A 32 -2.97 -6.77 -9.30
C ILE A 32 -2.39 -7.05 -7.90
N MET A 33 -1.95 -8.28 -7.63
CA MET A 33 -1.28 -8.63 -6.38
C MET A 33 0.05 -7.86 -6.23
N LEU A 34 0.84 -7.78 -7.31
CA LEU A 34 2.07 -7.01 -7.37
C LEU A 34 1.82 -5.53 -7.12
N LYS A 35 0.82 -4.90 -7.76
CA LYS A 35 0.47 -3.50 -7.49
C LYS A 35 0.04 -3.27 -6.04
N SER A 36 -0.65 -4.25 -5.45
CA SER A 36 -1.07 -4.16 -4.04
C SER A 36 0.12 -4.19 -3.09
N ALA A 37 1.13 -5.01 -3.38
CA ALA A 37 2.34 -5.09 -2.55
C ALA A 37 3.32 -3.94 -2.88
N LEU A 38 3.72 -3.79 -4.14
CA LEU A 38 4.66 -2.79 -4.66
C LEU A 38 4.03 -1.38 -4.66
N GLY A 39 3.97 -0.77 -3.49
CA GLY A 39 3.54 0.61 -3.27
C GLY A 39 4.57 1.41 -2.48
N ALA A 40 4.10 2.40 -1.73
CA ALA A 40 4.91 3.27 -0.88
C ALA A 40 5.91 2.53 0.03
N GLY A 41 5.60 1.29 0.44
CA GLY A 41 6.50 0.48 1.25
C GLY A 41 7.89 0.30 0.62
N LEU A 42 8.01 0.21 -0.71
CA LEU A 42 9.28 0.07 -1.44
C LEU A 42 10.31 1.13 -1.08
N LEU A 43 9.86 2.37 -0.89
CA LEU A 43 10.74 3.51 -0.69
C LEU A 43 11.48 3.45 0.65
N ASN A 44 10.91 2.74 1.62
CA ASN A 44 11.39 2.67 2.99
C ASN A 44 12.26 1.43 3.27
N PHE A 45 12.40 0.49 2.32
CA PHE A 45 13.24 -0.70 2.51
C PHE A 45 14.72 -0.36 2.81
N PRO A 46 15.36 0.57 2.10
CA PRO A 46 16.73 0.98 2.40
C PRO A 46 16.91 1.49 3.84
N TRP A 47 15.96 2.30 4.32
CA TRP A 47 15.91 2.78 5.71
C TRP A 47 15.63 1.66 6.71
N ALA A 48 14.76 0.70 6.37
CA ALA A 48 14.54 -0.48 7.20
C ALA A 48 15.82 -1.32 7.34
N PHE A 49 16.65 -1.41 6.30
CA PHE A 49 17.91 -2.16 6.33
C PHE A 49 18.94 -1.48 7.24
N GLU A 50 18.95 -0.15 7.26
CA GLU A 50 19.73 0.66 8.21
C GLU A 50 19.27 0.39 9.65
N LYS A 51 17.97 0.49 9.92
CA LYS A 51 17.40 0.25 11.26
C LYS A 51 17.57 -1.19 11.75
N ALA A 52 17.62 -2.16 10.83
CA ALA A 52 17.88 -3.56 11.15
C ALA A 52 19.33 -3.79 11.63
N GLY A 53 20.22 -2.83 11.44
CA GLY A 53 21.64 -2.93 11.79
C GLY A 53 22.47 -3.69 10.75
N GLY A 54 21.98 -3.80 9.51
CA GLY A 54 22.72 -4.39 8.41
C GLY A 54 21.88 -5.19 7.41
N VAL A 55 22.50 -5.52 6.28
CA VAL A 55 21.87 -6.24 5.16
C VAL A 55 21.47 -7.67 5.56
N THR A 56 22.32 -8.38 6.28
CA THR A 56 22.08 -9.79 6.64
C THR A 56 20.90 -9.94 7.59
N THR A 57 20.83 -9.09 8.63
CA THR A 57 19.71 -9.06 9.58
C THR A 57 18.42 -8.67 8.88
N ALA A 58 18.43 -7.64 8.04
CA ALA A 58 17.26 -7.22 7.28
C ALA A 58 16.73 -8.33 6.36
N ILE A 59 17.59 -8.97 5.57
CA ILE A 59 17.21 -10.09 4.68
C ILE A 59 16.65 -11.27 5.49
N SER A 60 17.24 -11.60 6.63
CA SER A 60 16.70 -12.68 7.48
C SER A 60 15.28 -12.37 8.00
N VAL A 61 15.03 -11.14 8.46
CA VAL A 61 13.70 -10.71 8.92
C VAL A 61 12.72 -10.68 7.75
N GLU A 62 13.18 -10.23 6.57
CA GLU A 62 12.40 -10.22 5.33
C GLU A 62 11.96 -11.63 4.92
N LEU A 63 12.88 -12.60 4.88
CA LEU A 63 12.59 -13.99 4.54
C LEU A 63 11.65 -14.66 5.55
N VAL A 64 11.86 -14.43 6.84
CA VAL A 64 10.96 -14.97 7.89
C VAL A 64 9.56 -14.38 7.74
N SER A 65 9.47 -13.07 7.57
CA SER A 65 8.18 -12.39 7.36
C SER A 65 7.48 -12.89 6.10
N LEU A 66 8.23 -13.13 5.01
CA LEU A 66 7.70 -13.64 3.75
C LEU A 66 7.02 -15.00 3.91
N VAL A 67 7.60 -15.92 4.68
CA VAL A 67 6.99 -17.24 4.95
C VAL A 67 5.63 -17.06 5.61
N PHE A 68 5.55 -16.19 6.63
CA PHE A 68 4.29 -15.91 7.30
C PHE A 68 3.28 -15.22 6.38
N LEU A 69 3.70 -14.26 5.57
CA LEU A 69 2.87 -13.56 4.60
C LEU A 69 2.27 -14.52 3.56
N ILE A 70 3.09 -15.38 2.95
CA ILE A 70 2.63 -16.40 2.02
C ILE A 70 1.63 -17.33 2.72
N SER A 71 1.96 -17.79 3.94
CA SER A 71 1.05 -18.66 4.70
C SER A 71 -0.30 -17.97 5.00
N GLY A 72 -0.29 -16.68 5.33
CA GLY A 72 -1.48 -15.88 5.57
C GLY A 72 -2.33 -15.74 4.32
N LEU A 73 -1.73 -15.47 3.16
CA LEU A 73 -2.44 -15.42 1.88
C LEU A 73 -3.08 -16.77 1.51
N VAL A 74 -2.38 -17.87 1.76
CA VAL A 74 -2.92 -19.22 1.50
C VAL A 74 -4.09 -19.53 2.42
N ILE A 75 -3.97 -19.22 3.72
CA ILE A 75 -5.03 -19.44 4.71
C ILE A 75 -6.25 -18.56 4.39
N LEU A 76 -6.06 -17.29 4.01
CA LEU A 76 -7.14 -16.40 3.60
C LEU A 76 -7.84 -16.89 2.33
N GLY A 77 -7.09 -17.38 1.35
CA GLY A 77 -7.64 -18.02 0.15
C GLY A 77 -8.47 -19.27 0.49
N TYR A 78 -7.94 -20.11 1.39
CA TYR A 78 -8.68 -21.28 1.91
C TYR A 78 -9.97 -20.86 2.62
N ALA A 79 -9.90 -19.90 3.55
CA ALA A 79 -11.04 -19.40 4.29
C ALA A 79 -12.11 -18.80 3.36
N SER A 80 -11.70 -18.08 2.30
CA SER A 80 -12.62 -17.58 1.27
C SER A 80 -13.28 -18.72 0.48
N SER A 81 -12.53 -19.78 0.15
CA SER A 81 -13.08 -20.94 -0.56
C SER A 81 -14.13 -21.71 0.26
N VAL A 82 -13.95 -21.80 1.58
CA VAL A 82 -14.85 -22.51 2.50
C VAL A 82 -16.09 -21.67 2.80
N SER A 83 -15.91 -20.39 3.16
CA SER A 83 -17.01 -19.49 3.51
C SER A 83 -17.85 -19.05 2.29
N ARG A 84 -17.32 -19.19 1.07
CA ARG A 84 -17.87 -18.65 -0.19
C ARG A 84 -18.17 -17.14 -0.14
N GLN A 85 -17.58 -16.43 0.83
CA GLN A 85 -17.71 -14.99 0.95
C GLN A 85 -16.66 -14.29 0.10
N LYS A 86 -17.03 -13.13 -0.44
CA LYS A 86 -16.22 -12.35 -1.39
C LYS A 86 -15.49 -11.18 -0.74
N THR A 87 -15.61 -11.00 0.58
CA THR A 87 -15.06 -9.84 1.29
C THR A 87 -14.25 -10.29 2.51
N TYR A 88 -13.17 -9.58 2.80
CA TYR A 88 -12.27 -9.91 3.90
C TYR A 88 -12.98 -9.96 5.25
N GLN A 89 -13.76 -8.92 5.56
CA GLN A 89 -14.50 -8.83 6.81
C GLN A 89 -15.57 -9.92 7.00
N ASP A 90 -16.23 -10.34 5.91
CA ASP A 90 -17.29 -11.35 6.00
C ASP A 90 -16.70 -12.74 6.18
N VAL A 91 -15.57 -13.03 5.52
CA VAL A 91 -14.80 -14.27 5.76
C VAL A 91 -14.35 -14.34 7.22
N VAL A 92 -13.82 -13.25 7.77
CA VAL A 92 -13.35 -13.21 9.16
C VAL A 92 -14.52 -13.35 10.14
N ARG A 93 -15.65 -12.68 9.89
CA ARG A 93 -16.84 -12.80 10.74
C ARG A 93 -17.38 -14.23 10.78
N GLU A 94 -17.39 -14.91 9.64
CA GLU A 94 -17.88 -16.29 9.54
C GLU A 94 -16.96 -17.27 10.28
N VAL A 95 -15.64 -17.13 10.12
CA VAL A 95 -14.67 -18.10 10.65
C VAL A 95 -14.33 -17.85 12.13
N CYS A 96 -14.21 -16.58 12.54
CA CYS A 96 -13.76 -16.20 13.89
C CYS A 96 -14.88 -15.67 14.79
N GLY A 97 -16.12 -15.60 14.29
CA GLY A 97 -17.28 -15.15 15.03
C GLY A 97 -17.51 -13.62 15.00
N ARG A 98 -18.65 -13.22 15.58
CA ARG A 98 -19.22 -11.86 15.40
C ARG A 98 -18.41 -10.75 16.07
N ALA A 99 -17.85 -11.01 17.26
CA ALA A 99 -17.06 -10.02 18.00
C ALA A 99 -15.72 -9.74 17.31
N VAL A 100 -15.00 -10.80 16.92
CA VAL A 100 -13.71 -10.70 16.20
C VAL A 100 -13.92 -10.08 14.81
N GLY A 101 -15.01 -10.42 14.12
CA GLY A 101 -15.38 -9.79 12.86
C GLY A 101 -15.63 -8.28 12.97
N GLN A 102 -16.21 -7.79 14.07
CA GLN A 102 -16.39 -6.35 14.29
C GLN A 102 -15.07 -5.63 14.56
N LEU A 103 -14.20 -6.21 15.41
CA LEU A 103 -12.87 -5.66 15.66
C LEU A 103 -12.04 -5.60 14.37
N CYS A 104 -12.09 -6.68 13.57
CA CYS A 104 -11.46 -6.75 12.25
C CYS A 104 -11.92 -5.64 11.32
N GLU A 105 -13.23 -5.39 11.21
CA GLU A 105 -13.77 -4.30 10.37
C GLU A 105 -13.24 -2.92 10.79
N VAL A 106 -13.14 -2.65 12.10
CA VAL A 106 -12.62 -1.38 12.63
C VAL A 106 -11.12 -1.25 12.35
N CYS A 107 -10.33 -2.28 12.67
CA CYS A 107 -8.89 -2.28 12.43
C CYS A 107 -8.58 -2.17 10.93
N PHE A 108 -9.38 -2.80 10.06
CA PHE A 108 -9.19 -2.80 8.61
C PHE A 108 -9.49 -1.42 8.04
N CYS A 109 -10.57 -0.79 8.51
CA CYS A 109 -10.89 0.58 8.16
C CYS A 109 -9.78 1.56 8.60
N PHE A 110 -9.28 1.41 9.83
CA PHE A 110 -8.18 2.24 10.32
C PHE A 110 -6.90 2.01 9.52
N ASN A 111 -6.61 0.76 9.15
CA ASN A 111 -5.45 0.43 8.34
C ASN A 111 -5.51 1.12 6.96
N LEU A 112 -6.64 1.00 6.24
CA LEU A 112 -6.85 1.67 4.95
C LEU A 112 -6.77 3.20 5.05
N PHE A 113 -7.23 3.76 6.17
CA PHE A 113 -7.13 5.19 6.45
C PHE A 113 -5.67 5.62 6.57
N MET A 114 -4.88 4.90 7.36
CA MET A 114 -3.47 5.21 7.53
C MET A 114 -2.67 4.98 6.23
N ILE A 115 -2.98 3.95 5.44
CA ILE A 115 -2.40 3.75 4.10
C ILE A 115 -2.67 4.97 3.20
N SER A 116 -3.90 5.51 3.25
CA SER A 116 -4.26 6.71 2.49
C SER A 116 -3.41 7.91 2.93
N VAL A 117 -3.18 8.10 4.22
CA VAL A 117 -2.27 9.14 4.74
C VAL A 117 -0.84 8.92 4.22
N ALA A 118 -0.30 7.71 4.33
CA ALA A 118 1.05 7.39 3.85
C ALA A 118 1.23 7.70 2.35
N PHE A 119 0.23 7.41 1.53
CA PHE A 119 0.25 7.76 0.11
C PHE A 119 0.27 9.25 -0.15
N LEU A 120 -0.46 10.06 0.63
CA LEU A 120 -0.40 11.52 0.49
C LEU A 120 0.95 12.08 0.94
N VAL A 121 1.54 11.54 2.02
CA VAL A 121 2.90 11.91 2.46
C VAL A 121 3.92 11.61 1.36
N VAL A 122 3.90 10.41 0.77
CA VAL A 122 4.82 10.10 -0.34
C VAL A 122 4.58 11.00 -1.54
N VAL A 123 3.33 11.26 -1.94
CA VAL A 123 3.05 12.16 -3.06
C VAL A 123 3.56 13.58 -2.77
N GLN A 124 3.45 14.03 -1.51
CA GLN A 124 3.98 15.31 -1.07
C GLN A 124 5.51 15.37 -1.21
N ASP A 125 6.23 14.36 -0.71
CA ASP A 125 7.69 14.28 -0.79
C ASP A 125 8.18 14.28 -2.25
N GLN A 126 7.51 13.52 -3.12
CA GLN A 126 7.83 13.49 -4.54
C GLN A 126 7.56 14.85 -5.21
N LEU A 127 6.49 15.53 -4.83
CA LEU A 127 6.11 16.82 -5.38
C LEU A 127 7.06 17.93 -4.94
N GLU A 128 7.56 17.90 -3.71
CA GLU A 128 8.58 18.82 -3.21
C GLU A 128 9.81 18.83 -4.11
N LYS A 129 10.43 17.66 -4.31
CA LYS A 129 11.63 17.52 -5.14
C LYS A 129 11.37 17.84 -6.62
N LEU A 130 10.18 17.50 -7.13
CA LEU A 130 9.80 17.83 -8.50
C LEU A 130 9.63 19.33 -8.71
N CYS A 131 9.02 20.04 -7.76
CA CYS A 131 8.89 21.50 -7.81
C CYS A 131 10.25 22.19 -7.80
N VAL A 132 11.17 21.74 -6.93
CA VAL A 132 12.55 22.27 -6.89
C VAL A 132 13.26 22.03 -8.22
N SER A 133 13.21 20.81 -8.76
CA SER A 133 13.86 20.46 -10.03
C SER A 133 13.30 21.24 -11.23
N LEU A 134 11.99 21.41 -11.31
CA LEU A 134 11.34 22.19 -12.36
C LEU A 134 11.73 23.68 -12.27
N TYR A 135 11.81 24.21 -11.05
CA TYR A 135 12.20 25.60 -10.83
C TYR A 135 13.65 25.84 -11.24
N GLU A 136 14.58 24.98 -10.83
CA GLU A 136 16.00 25.03 -11.21
C GLU A 136 16.15 24.97 -12.75
N THR A 137 15.38 24.08 -13.40
CA THR A 137 15.40 23.94 -14.87
C THR A 137 14.89 25.19 -15.60
N VAL A 138 13.88 25.87 -15.06
CA VAL A 138 13.25 27.04 -15.70
C VAL A 138 14.00 28.34 -15.41
N THR A 139 14.54 28.50 -14.20
CA THR A 139 15.18 29.75 -13.77
C THR A 139 16.70 29.75 -13.87
N GLY A 140 17.35 28.58 -13.93
CA GLY A 140 18.80 28.46 -13.95
C GLY A 140 19.50 28.97 -12.69
N LEU A 141 18.74 29.28 -11.63
CA LEU A 141 19.24 29.77 -10.34
C LEU A 141 19.21 28.64 -9.31
N SER A 142 20.30 28.49 -8.56
CA SER A 142 20.45 27.46 -7.52
C SER A 142 19.58 27.77 -6.29
N GLU A 143 19.32 26.74 -5.46
CA GLU A 143 18.41 26.69 -4.30
C GLU A 143 18.47 27.88 -3.31
N SER A 144 19.52 28.71 -3.34
CA SER A 144 19.73 29.82 -2.40
C SER A 144 18.92 31.10 -2.67
N GLU A 145 18.29 31.26 -3.84
CA GLU A 145 17.57 32.49 -4.22
C GLU A 145 16.06 32.27 -4.50
N VAL A 146 15.45 31.22 -3.96
CA VAL A 146 14.04 30.94 -4.21
C VAL A 146 13.15 31.92 -3.41
N PRO A 147 12.40 32.84 -4.06
CA PRO A 147 11.40 33.63 -3.37
C PRO A 147 10.31 32.66 -2.90
N HIS A 148 10.05 32.63 -1.60
CA HIS A 148 9.01 31.78 -1.00
C HIS A 148 7.63 32.31 -1.38
N HIS A 149 7.20 32.07 -2.61
CA HIS A 149 5.85 32.35 -3.04
C HIS A 149 4.92 31.20 -2.61
N TRP A 150 3.72 31.57 -2.16
CA TRP A 150 2.69 30.65 -1.67
C TRP A 150 2.26 29.60 -2.71
N TYR A 151 2.47 29.85 -4.01
CA TYR A 151 2.13 28.92 -5.09
C TYR A 151 3.21 27.85 -5.33
N THR A 152 4.43 28.06 -4.82
CA THR A 152 5.55 27.11 -4.91
C THR A 152 5.57 26.14 -3.71
N ASP A 153 4.69 26.34 -2.73
CA ASP A 153 4.59 25.46 -1.57
C ASP A 153 4.04 24.08 -2.01
N GLN A 154 4.81 23.04 -1.74
CA GLN A 154 4.44 21.63 -1.95
C GLN A 154 3.07 21.28 -1.35
N ARG A 155 2.68 21.93 -0.24
CA ARG A 155 1.39 21.71 0.42
C ARG A 155 0.22 22.22 -0.41
N PHE A 156 0.40 23.36 -1.09
CA PHE A 156 -0.60 23.91 -2.00
C PHE A 156 -0.73 23.05 -3.26
N ALA A 157 0.39 22.58 -3.80
CA ALA A 157 0.40 21.66 -4.94
C ALA A 157 -0.27 20.31 -4.59
N LEU A 158 -0.03 19.77 -3.39
CA LEU A 158 -0.72 18.57 -2.89
C LEU A 158 -2.23 18.81 -2.76
N PHE A 159 -2.65 19.96 -2.23
CA PHE A 159 -4.06 20.34 -2.13
C PHE A 159 -4.73 20.40 -3.51
N ILE A 160 -4.08 21.02 -4.51
CA ILE A 160 -4.56 21.05 -5.90
C ILE A 160 -4.66 19.64 -6.48
N MET A 161 -3.63 18.81 -6.33
CA MET A 161 -3.63 17.41 -6.79
C MET A 161 -4.76 16.60 -6.16
N CYS A 162 -5.00 16.79 -4.86
CA CYS A 162 -6.12 16.19 -4.15
C CYS A 162 -7.47 16.60 -4.74
N LEU A 163 -7.67 17.90 -5.00
CA LEU A 163 -8.93 18.42 -5.52
C LEU A 163 -9.17 18.11 -7.01
N LEU A 164 -8.14 18.22 -7.85
CA LEU A 164 -8.26 18.13 -9.31
C LEU A 164 -8.03 16.72 -9.86
N ILE A 165 -7.34 15.85 -9.13
CA ILE A 165 -7.03 14.49 -9.61
C ILE A 165 -7.62 13.44 -8.67
N ILE A 166 -7.23 13.44 -7.39
CA ILE A 166 -7.62 12.36 -6.47
C ILE A 166 -9.12 12.34 -6.21
N LEU A 167 -9.73 13.51 -5.95
CA LEU A 167 -11.15 13.65 -5.71
C LEU A 167 -11.99 13.20 -6.91
N PRO A 168 -11.78 13.69 -8.16
CA PRO A 168 -12.55 13.20 -9.31
C PRO A 168 -12.29 11.74 -9.61
N LEU A 169 -11.10 11.20 -9.36
CA LEU A 169 -10.85 9.75 -9.49
C LEU A 169 -11.53 8.90 -8.39
N SER A 170 -11.85 9.49 -7.23
CA SER A 170 -12.45 8.79 -6.08
C SER A 170 -13.99 8.82 -6.06
N ILE A 171 -14.60 9.70 -6.87
CA ILE A 171 -16.07 9.80 -7.03
C ILE A 171 -16.68 8.60 -7.79
N PRO A 172 -16.07 8.09 -8.89
CA PRO A 172 -16.56 6.93 -9.62
C PRO A 172 -16.84 5.75 -8.70
N LYS A 173 -17.91 5.01 -9.04
CA LYS A 173 -18.29 3.79 -8.32
C LYS A 173 -17.39 2.61 -8.67
N GLU A 174 -16.73 2.65 -9.83
CA GLU A 174 -15.94 1.56 -10.39
C GLU A 174 -14.63 2.08 -10.99
N ILE A 175 -13.53 1.35 -10.78
CA ILE A 175 -12.24 1.62 -11.42
C ILE A 175 -11.94 0.42 -12.34
N GLY A 176 -12.59 0.36 -13.50
CA GLY A 176 -12.36 -0.68 -14.53
C GLY A 176 -10.94 -0.67 -15.10
N ILE A 177 -10.12 0.32 -14.73
CA ILE A 177 -8.74 0.53 -15.20
C ILE A 177 -7.71 -0.14 -14.27
N GLN A 178 -8.14 -0.92 -13.27
CA GLN A 178 -7.24 -1.52 -12.28
C GLN A 178 -6.16 -2.41 -12.93
N LYS A 179 -6.47 -3.18 -13.98
CA LYS A 179 -5.48 -4.00 -14.69
C LYS A 179 -4.36 -3.16 -15.31
N TYR A 180 -4.71 -2.07 -16.01
CA TYR A 180 -3.74 -1.21 -16.67
C TYR A 180 -2.89 -0.43 -15.67
N THR A 181 -3.53 0.10 -14.62
CA THR A 181 -2.82 0.79 -13.53
C THR A 181 -1.90 -0.17 -12.74
N SER A 182 -2.22 -1.47 -12.71
CA SER A 182 -1.37 -2.49 -12.07
C SER A 182 -0.08 -2.76 -12.83
N VAL A 183 -0.17 -2.84 -14.17
CA VAL A 183 1.02 -2.95 -15.01
C VAL A 183 1.87 -1.69 -14.86
N LEU A 184 1.27 -0.51 -14.93
CA LEU A 184 1.99 0.76 -14.75
C LEU A 184 2.70 0.84 -13.38
N GLY A 185 2.02 0.45 -12.31
CA GLY A 185 2.62 0.48 -10.96
C GLY A 185 3.76 -0.51 -10.79
N THR A 186 3.61 -1.72 -11.34
CA THR A 186 4.70 -2.72 -11.33
C THR A 186 5.90 -2.23 -12.13
N LEU A 187 5.67 -1.64 -13.31
CA LEU A 187 6.73 -1.03 -14.12
C LEU A 187 7.42 0.13 -13.40
N ALA A 188 6.68 0.98 -12.71
CA ALA A 188 7.25 2.07 -11.92
C ALA A 188 8.17 1.54 -10.80
N ALA A 189 7.75 0.50 -10.08
CA ALA A 189 8.55 -0.14 -9.04
C ALA A 189 9.81 -0.83 -9.61
N THR A 190 9.67 -1.55 -10.73
CA THR A 190 10.83 -2.17 -11.41
C THR A 190 11.80 -1.11 -11.95
N TYR A 191 11.28 -0.02 -12.53
CA TYR A 191 12.11 1.10 -12.99
C TYR A 191 12.89 1.73 -11.85
N LEU A 192 12.23 2.00 -10.72
CA LEU A 192 12.90 2.52 -9.52
C LEU A 192 14.01 1.57 -9.05
N CYS A 193 13.73 0.27 -8.96
CA CYS A 193 14.73 -0.73 -8.58
C CYS A 193 15.95 -0.70 -9.51
N VAL A 194 15.74 -0.67 -10.83
CA VAL A 194 16.83 -0.58 -11.81
C VAL A 194 17.58 0.74 -11.68
N ALA A 195 16.88 1.86 -11.49
CA ALA A 195 17.48 3.18 -11.31
C ALA A 195 18.39 3.23 -10.07
N VAL A 196 17.97 2.64 -8.95
CA VAL A 196 18.78 2.54 -7.72
C VAL A 196 20.04 1.70 -7.95
N ILE A 197 19.92 0.55 -8.61
CA ILE A 197 21.06 -0.32 -8.96
C ILE A 197 22.04 0.42 -9.87
N VAL A 198 21.54 1.05 -10.92
CA VAL A 198 22.36 1.79 -11.89
C VAL A 198 23.07 2.95 -11.22
N LYS A 199 22.38 3.70 -10.34
CA LYS A 199 23.00 4.78 -9.58
C LYS A 199 24.05 4.29 -8.61
N TYR A 200 23.85 3.15 -7.95
CA TYR A 200 24.90 2.55 -7.12
C TYR A 200 26.20 2.30 -7.90
N TYR A 201 26.12 1.80 -9.14
CA TYR A 201 27.31 1.55 -9.96
C TYR A 201 27.90 2.80 -10.64
N LEU A 202 27.07 3.81 -10.94
CA LEU A 202 27.50 5.03 -11.63
C LEU A 202 27.98 6.14 -10.69
N MET A 203 27.59 6.10 -9.41
CA MET A 203 27.96 7.12 -8.45
C MET A 203 29.41 6.92 -8.04
N ASP A 204 30.31 7.58 -8.78
CA ASP A 204 31.73 7.64 -8.45
C ASP A 204 31.89 8.26 -7.06
N THR A 205 32.76 7.64 -6.25
CA THR A 205 33.21 8.04 -4.90
C THR A 205 32.23 7.88 -3.72
N HIS A 206 32.41 6.77 -3.00
CA HIS A 206 32.57 6.71 -1.53
C HIS A 206 31.79 7.72 -0.64
N ALA A 207 30.49 7.88 -0.84
CA ALA A 207 29.57 8.32 0.24
C ALA A 207 29.27 7.18 1.23
N ALA A 208 29.79 5.98 0.95
CA ALA A 208 30.02 4.93 1.92
C ALA A 208 31.08 5.40 2.93
N ILE A 209 30.69 6.28 3.86
CA ILE A 209 31.21 6.22 5.23
C ILE A 209 30.72 4.88 5.79
N ILE A 210 31.30 3.79 5.31
CA ILE A 210 31.35 2.54 6.05
C ILE A 210 32.39 2.83 7.11
N THR A 211 31.97 3.50 8.20
CA THR A 211 32.74 3.39 9.43
C THR A 211 32.80 1.90 9.75
N PRO A 212 34.02 1.34 9.84
CA PRO A 212 34.17 -0.03 10.29
C PRO A 212 33.68 -0.07 11.74
N GLU A 213 32.72 -0.94 12.00
CA GLU A 213 32.50 -1.58 13.30
C GLU A 213 32.39 -0.62 14.51
N HIS A 214 31.15 -0.25 14.88
CA HIS A 214 30.85 -0.11 16.31
C HIS A 214 29.53 -0.76 16.70
N ILE A 215 29.67 -1.53 17.77
CA ILE A 215 28.80 -2.53 18.35
C ILE A 215 27.80 -1.85 19.30
N GLN A 216 26.58 -2.38 19.33
CA GLN A 216 25.58 -2.28 20.42
C GLN A 216 25.02 -0.89 20.77
N GLY A 217 23.78 -0.68 20.35
CA GLY A 217 22.91 0.37 20.88
C GLY A 217 21.43 0.00 21.02
N VAL A 218 21.02 -1.21 20.63
CA VAL A 218 19.76 -1.86 21.03
C VAL A 218 20.04 -3.36 20.95
N SER A 219 19.46 -4.19 21.82
CA SER A 219 19.62 -5.66 21.69
C SER A 219 19.36 -6.07 20.24
N SER A 220 20.21 -6.92 19.64
CA SER A 220 20.08 -7.33 18.23
C SER A 220 18.65 -7.78 17.86
N TRP A 221 17.92 -8.30 18.86
CA TRP A 221 16.51 -8.64 18.77
C TRP A 221 15.57 -7.43 18.67
N ALA A 222 15.79 -6.38 19.45
CA ALA A 222 14.93 -5.18 19.41
C ALA A 222 15.07 -4.41 18.09
N SER A 223 16.27 -4.32 17.51
CA SER A 223 16.43 -3.76 16.17
C SER A 223 15.73 -4.61 15.11
N MET A 224 15.86 -5.94 15.17
CA MET A 224 15.12 -6.86 14.31
C MET A 224 13.60 -6.69 14.42
N PHE A 225 13.05 -6.59 15.63
CA PHE A 225 11.61 -6.41 15.83
C PHE A 225 11.12 -5.02 15.38
N SER A 226 11.96 -3.99 15.47
CA SER A 226 11.58 -2.63 15.06
C SER A 226 11.30 -2.50 13.56
N VAL A 227 11.90 -3.36 12.73
CA VAL A 227 11.75 -3.32 11.26
C VAL A 227 10.66 -4.25 10.73
N VAL A 228 10.18 -5.19 11.55
CA VAL A 228 9.08 -6.10 11.19
C VAL A 228 7.84 -5.34 10.71
N PRO A 229 7.36 -4.27 11.40
CA PRO A 229 6.23 -3.47 10.90
C PRO A 229 6.47 -2.94 9.48
N THR A 230 7.63 -2.34 9.22
CA THR A 230 7.96 -1.79 7.90
C THR A 230 7.96 -2.86 6.81
N ILE A 231 8.55 -4.03 7.10
CA ILE A 231 8.56 -5.16 6.17
C ILE A 231 7.12 -5.68 5.95
N CYS A 232 6.33 -5.84 7.01
CA CYS A 232 4.93 -6.25 6.91
C CYS A 232 4.07 -5.28 6.11
N PHE A 233 4.32 -3.97 6.24
CA PHE A 233 3.69 -2.95 5.40
C PHE A 233 4.15 -3.07 3.93
N GLY A 234 5.44 -3.27 3.68
CA GLY A 234 5.98 -3.46 2.34
C GLY A 234 5.34 -4.61 1.57
N PHE A 235 5.13 -5.75 2.23
CA PHE A 235 4.49 -6.91 1.61
C PHE A 235 2.96 -6.97 1.83
N GLN A 236 2.36 -5.87 2.28
CA GLN A 236 0.94 -5.84 2.57
C GLN A 236 0.10 -5.97 1.29
N CYS A 237 -0.55 -7.12 1.12
CA CYS A 237 -1.53 -7.34 0.04
C CYS A 237 -2.75 -8.17 0.48
N HIS A 238 -2.83 -8.50 1.77
CA HIS A 238 -3.89 -9.33 2.33
C HIS A 238 -5.29 -8.68 2.21
N GLU A 239 -5.35 -7.36 2.09
CA GLU A 239 -6.61 -6.62 1.96
C GLU A 239 -7.28 -6.85 0.60
N ALA A 240 -6.47 -6.94 -0.46
CA ALA A 240 -6.94 -7.18 -1.82
C ALA A 240 -7.09 -8.68 -2.13
N CYS A 241 -6.49 -9.56 -1.32
CA CYS A 241 -6.32 -10.96 -1.70
C CYS A 241 -7.64 -11.73 -1.89
N ILE A 242 -8.63 -11.53 -1.02
CA ILE A 242 -9.95 -12.19 -1.12
C ILE A 242 -10.73 -11.69 -2.33
N ALA A 243 -10.65 -10.38 -2.61
CA ALA A 243 -11.28 -9.80 -3.79
C ALA A 243 -10.64 -10.36 -5.08
N ILE A 244 -9.31 -10.42 -5.15
CA ILE A 244 -8.58 -11.00 -6.28
C ILE A 244 -8.98 -12.46 -6.46
N TYR A 245 -8.91 -13.27 -5.40
CA TYR A 245 -9.23 -14.71 -5.43
C TYR A 245 -10.65 -14.96 -5.97
N SER A 246 -11.63 -14.21 -5.47
CA SER A 246 -13.02 -14.36 -5.88
C SER A 246 -13.30 -13.96 -7.35
N SER A 247 -12.45 -13.12 -7.92
CA SER A 247 -12.56 -12.62 -9.30
C SER A 247 -11.77 -13.45 -10.33
N MET A 248 -10.93 -14.39 -9.88
CA MET A 248 -10.13 -15.25 -10.78
C MET A 248 -11.00 -16.22 -11.57
N GLU A 249 -10.61 -16.47 -12.82
CA GLU A 249 -11.23 -17.50 -13.67
C GLU A 249 -11.17 -18.90 -13.05
N ASN A 250 -9.99 -19.27 -12.56
CA ASN A 250 -9.73 -20.57 -11.97
C ASN A 250 -9.54 -20.42 -10.45
N GLN A 251 -10.62 -20.65 -9.71
CA GLN A 251 -10.70 -20.53 -8.26
C GLN A 251 -10.14 -21.76 -7.50
N LYS A 252 -9.37 -22.65 -8.16
CA LYS A 252 -8.70 -23.75 -7.46
C LYS A 252 -7.67 -23.21 -6.47
N LEU A 253 -7.66 -23.72 -5.24
CA LEU A 253 -6.71 -23.31 -4.21
C LEU A 253 -5.25 -23.50 -4.63
N CYS A 254 -4.92 -24.62 -5.31
CA CYS A 254 -3.55 -24.83 -5.80
C CYS A 254 -3.11 -23.72 -6.76
N HIS A 255 -4.03 -23.21 -7.58
CA HIS A 255 -3.74 -22.12 -8.51
C HIS A 255 -3.56 -20.78 -7.78
N TRP A 256 -4.36 -20.51 -6.75
CA TRP A 256 -4.19 -19.36 -5.86
C TRP A 256 -2.84 -19.37 -5.14
N VAL A 257 -2.42 -20.53 -4.62
CA VAL A 257 -1.12 -20.70 -3.97
C VAL A 257 0.01 -20.34 -4.93
N VAL A 258 -0.03 -20.85 -6.17
CA VAL A 258 0.98 -20.53 -7.20
C VAL A 258 1.02 -19.03 -7.51
N ILE A 259 -0.13 -18.38 -7.70
CA ILE A 259 -0.21 -16.93 -7.96
C ILE A 259 0.36 -16.13 -6.78
N SER A 260 0.00 -16.51 -5.55
CA SER A 260 0.46 -15.83 -4.33
C SER A 260 1.97 -15.96 -4.15
N VAL A 261 2.51 -17.18 -4.28
CA VAL A 261 3.96 -17.44 -4.18
C VAL A 261 4.73 -16.71 -5.26
N LEU A 262 4.30 -16.80 -6.52
CA LEU A 262 4.98 -16.14 -7.64
C LEU A 262 5.02 -14.62 -7.47
N SER A 263 3.90 -14.02 -7.07
CA SER A 263 3.82 -12.57 -6.83
C SER A 263 4.73 -12.16 -5.67
N MET A 264 4.72 -12.92 -4.57
CA MET A 264 5.55 -12.65 -3.39
C MET A 264 7.04 -12.78 -3.66
N LEU A 265 7.46 -13.78 -4.44
CA LEU A 265 8.86 -13.95 -4.84
C LEU A 265 9.35 -12.80 -5.72
N PHE A 266 8.49 -12.28 -6.61
CA PHE A 266 8.82 -11.12 -7.42
C PHE A 266 8.90 -9.83 -6.58
N CYS A 267 7.99 -9.64 -5.62
CA CYS A 267 8.08 -8.54 -4.66
C CYS A 267 9.36 -8.63 -3.84
N LEU A 268 9.70 -9.82 -3.33
CA LEU A 268 10.95 -10.07 -2.59
C LEU A 268 12.16 -9.64 -3.42
N LEU A 269 12.22 -10.05 -4.69
CA LEU A 269 13.32 -9.68 -5.57
C LEU A 269 13.48 -8.15 -5.65
N ILE A 270 12.40 -7.42 -5.95
CA ILE A 270 12.44 -5.95 -6.08
C ILE A 270 12.80 -5.29 -4.75
N TYR A 271 12.22 -5.76 -3.65
CA TYR A 271 12.44 -5.21 -2.32
C TYR A 271 13.85 -5.45 -1.81
N THR A 272 14.35 -6.67 -1.88
CA THR A 272 15.72 -7.00 -1.48
C THR A 272 16.72 -6.24 -2.35
N LEU A 273 16.54 -6.17 -3.68
CA LEU A 273 17.46 -5.42 -4.54
C LEU A 273 17.45 -3.92 -4.20
N THR A 274 16.28 -3.31 -4.11
CA THR A 274 16.16 -1.87 -3.80
C THR A 274 16.71 -1.56 -2.40
N GLY A 275 16.40 -2.41 -1.41
CA GLY A 275 16.89 -2.30 -0.04
C GLY A 275 18.41 -2.43 0.07
N VAL A 276 18.99 -3.46 -0.54
CA VAL A 276 20.45 -3.70 -0.51
C VAL A 276 21.21 -2.57 -1.20
N TYR A 277 20.90 -2.28 -2.46
CA TYR A 277 21.65 -1.28 -3.22
C TYR A 277 21.40 0.14 -2.69
N GLY A 278 20.17 0.42 -2.23
CA GLY A 278 19.85 1.68 -1.56
C GLY A 278 20.64 1.88 -0.26
N TYR A 279 20.66 0.86 0.59
CA TYR A 279 21.43 0.88 1.83
C TYR A 279 22.94 0.97 1.57
N MET A 280 23.47 0.25 0.58
CA MET A 280 24.90 0.34 0.24
C MET A 280 25.29 1.70 -0.36
N THR A 281 24.35 2.41 -0.99
CA THR A 281 24.60 3.75 -1.56
C THR A 281 24.68 4.82 -0.48
N PHE A 282 23.76 4.82 0.49
CA PHE A 282 23.62 5.92 1.47
C PHE A 282 23.99 5.56 2.91
N GLY A 283 24.04 4.27 3.26
CA GLY A 283 24.33 3.79 4.61
C GLY A 283 23.40 4.39 5.65
N GLN A 284 23.99 5.05 6.66
CA GLN A 284 23.27 5.68 7.78
C GLN A 284 22.53 6.98 7.40
N ALA A 285 22.89 7.59 6.26
CA ALA A 285 22.29 8.86 5.81
C ALA A 285 21.03 8.66 4.96
N VAL A 286 20.52 7.42 4.87
CA VAL A 286 19.34 7.10 4.07
C VAL A 286 18.09 7.72 4.69
N ALA A 287 17.35 8.48 3.89
CA ALA A 287 16.04 8.99 4.28
C ALA A 287 15.01 7.85 4.28
N SER A 288 13.91 8.04 5.02
CA SER A 288 12.78 7.10 5.06
C SER A 288 12.11 6.92 3.68
N ASP A 289 12.24 7.92 2.81
CA ASP A 289 12.01 7.80 1.37
C ASP A 289 13.35 7.85 0.63
N ILE A 290 13.75 6.74 0.00
CA ILE A 290 15.01 6.70 -0.76
C ILE A 290 15.08 7.75 -1.89
N LEU A 291 13.98 8.14 -2.53
CA LEU A 291 14.01 9.16 -3.59
C LEU A 291 14.30 10.56 -3.03
N MET A 292 14.11 10.77 -1.73
CA MET A 292 14.53 12.01 -1.04
C MET A 292 16.03 12.06 -0.78
N SER A 293 16.70 10.90 -0.73
CA SER A 293 18.16 10.80 -0.56
C SER A 293 18.92 11.18 -1.84
N TYR A 294 18.29 11.06 -3.01
CA TYR A 294 18.85 11.50 -4.28
C TYR A 294 18.60 13.00 -4.54
N GLN A 295 19.51 13.62 -5.30
CA GLN A 295 19.37 15.02 -5.70
C GLN A 295 18.15 15.24 -6.61
N GLY A 296 17.67 16.49 -6.64
CA GLY A 296 16.49 16.88 -7.44
C GLY A 296 16.74 16.83 -8.95
N ASN A 297 17.94 17.21 -9.39
CA ASN A 297 18.29 17.47 -10.80
C ASN A 297 18.60 16.20 -11.63
N ASP A 298 18.63 15.02 -11.01
CA ASP A 298 18.90 13.77 -11.70
C ASP A 298 17.73 13.31 -12.57
N VAL A 299 17.86 13.36 -13.90
CA VAL A 299 16.79 12.99 -14.87
C VAL A 299 16.21 11.60 -14.61
N VAL A 300 17.07 10.60 -14.35
CA VAL A 300 16.62 9.23 -14.05
C VAL A 300 15.76 9.20 -12.78
N MET A 301 16.13 9.98 -11.76
CA MET A 301 15.38 10.07 -10.52
C MET A 301 14.09 10.85 -10.71
N ILE A 302 14.09 11.96 -11.45
CA ILE A 302 12.88 12.71 -11.82
C ILE A 302 11.85 11.79 -12.49
N ILE A 303 12.29 10.94 -13.44
CA ILE A 303 11.41 9.96 -14.09
C ILE A 303 10.88 8.95 -13.06
N SER A 304 11.71 8.46 -12.14
CA SER A 304 11.27 7.58 -11.04
C SER A 304 10.21 8.26 -10.18
N ARG A 305 10.41 9.53 -9.77
CA ARG A 305 9.47 10.31 -8.96
C ARG A 305 8.12 10.45 -9.66
N LEU A 306 8.13 10.78 -10.96
CA LEU A 306 6.92 10.93 -11.77
C LEU A 306 6.16 9.60 -11.91
N LEU A 307 6.86 8.52 -12.30
CA LEU A 307 6.24 7.20 -12.48
C LEU A 307 5.66 6.66 -11.17
N PHE A 308 6.40 6.81 -10.07
CA PHE A 308 5.96 6.33 -8.76
C PHE A 308 4.84 7.19 -8.18
N GLY A 309 4.91 8.51 -8.34
CA GLY A 309 3.83 9.44 -7.97
C GLY A 309 2.54 9.14 -8.72
N ILE A 310 2.60 8.94 -10.04
CA ILE A 310 1.44 8.51 -10.84
C ILE A 310 0.91 7.15 -10.34
N SER A 311 1.80 6.19 -10.06
CA SER A 311 1.41 4.89 -9.51
C SER A 311 0.61 5.05 -8.21
N ILE A 312 1.09 5.84 -7.25
CA ILE A 312 0.41 6.05 -5.96
C ILE A 312 -0.93 6.78 -6.14
N VAL A 313 -0.97 7.84 -6.96
CA VAL A 313 -2.20 8.57 -7.27
C VAL A 313 -3.26 7.65 -7.88
N THR A 314 -2.86 6.62 -8.65
CA THR A 314 -3.81 5.62 -9.17
C THR A 314 -4.25 4.58 -8.14
N ILE A 315 -3.46 4.30 -7.10
CA ILE A 315 -3.81 3.34 -6.03
C ILE A 315 -4.72 3.99 -4.99
N TYR A 316 -4.49 5.26 -4.66
CA TYR A 316 -5.21 5.96 -3.60
C TYR A 316 -6.75 5.85 -3.70
N PRO A 317 -7.39 6.09 -4.87
CA PRO A 317 -8.83 5.93 -5.01
C PRO A 317 -9.31 4.52 -4.71
N ILE A 318 -8.52 3.48 -5.04
CA ILE A 318 -8.88 2.08 -4.79
C ILE A 318 -8.96 1.81 -3.28
N ILE A 319 -7.96 2.26 -2.52
CA ILE A 319 -7.94 2.13 -1.06
C ILE A 319 -9.09 2.90 -0.42
N LEU A 320 -9.34 4.13 -0.89
CA LEU A 320 -10.48 4.92 -0.42
C LEU A 320 -11.80 4.21 -0.69
N LEU A 321 -12.00 3.66 -1.90
CA LEU A 321 -13.22 2.93 -2.25
C LEU A 321 -13.44 1.72 -1.34
N LEU A 322 -12.37 1.00 -1.01
CA LEU A 322 -12.41 -0.13 -0.09
C LEU A 322 -12.80 0.32 1.31
N GLY A 323 -12.12 1.33 1.87
CA GLY A 323 -12.42 1.86 3.21
C GLY A 323 -13.84 2.43 3.31
N ARG A 324 -14.25 3.17 2.28
CA ARG A 324 -15.61 3.71 2.15
C ARG A 324 -16.67 2.61 2.19
N SER A 325 -16.43 1.49 1.51
CA SER A 325 -17.38 0.37 1.46
C SER A 325 -17.59 -0.26 2.84
N VAL A 326 -16.53 -0.39 3.64
CA VAL A 326 -16.58 -0.94 5.01
C VAL A 326 -17.35 -0.02 5.94
N ILE A 327 -17.02 1.29 5.96
CA ILE A 327 -17.73 2.26 6.78
C ILE A 327 -19.21 2.36 6.38
N LEU A 328 -19.50 2.44 5.07
CA LEU A 328 -20.87 2.55 4.58
C LEU A 328 -21.69 1.32 5.01
N ASN A 329 -21.12 0.12 4.94
CA ASN A 329 -21.77 -1.11 5.43
C ASN A 329 -22.01 -1.07 6.94
N LEU A 330 -21.09 -0.55 7.73
CA LEU A 330 -21.28 -0.38 9.18
C LEU A 330 -22.40 0.64 9.47
N MET A 331 -22.39 1.79 8.81
CA MET A 331 -23.42 2.84 8.96
C MET A 331 -24.81 2.34 8.55
N LEU A 332 -24.91 1.61 7.43
CA LEU A 332 -26.15 1.00 6.97
C LEU A 332 -26.67 -0.05 7.95
N ARG A 333 -25.80 -0.90 8.51
CA ARG A 333 -26.20 -1.87 9.54
C ARG A 333 -26.70 -1.19 10.81
N ALA A 334 -26.00 -0.16 11.29
CA ALA A 334 -26.41 0.63 12.44
C ALA A 334 -27.75 1.36 12.19
N GLN A 335 -27.91 1.98 11.02
CA GLN A 335 -29.13 2.70 10.66
C GLN A 335 -30.32 1.75 10.49
N ARG A 336 -30.11 0.56 9.91
CA ARG A 336 -31.16 -0.45 9.78
C ARG A 336 -31.66 -0.94 11.14
N SER A 337 -30.75 -1.12 12.09
CA SER A 337 -31.09 -1.44 13.47
C SER A 337 -31.90 -0.32 14.15
N ARG A 338 -31.62 0.95 13.84
CA ARG A 338 -32.32 2.10 14.45
C ARG A 338 -33.63 2.49 13.78
N ARG A 339 -33.73 2.44 12.45
CA ARG A 339 -34.81 3.09 11.68
C ARG A 339 -35.54 2.17 10.70
N GLY A 340 -35.13 0.91 10.53
CA GLY A 340 -35.82 -0.10 9.71
C GLY A 340 -35.80 0.12 8.19
N LEU A 341 -35.72 1.36 7.68
CA LEU A 341 -35.79 1.69 6.26
C LEU A 341 -34.58 2.53 5.81
N VAL A 342 -33.88 2.06 4.77
CA VAL A 342 -32.73 2.75 4.17
C VAL A 342 -33.16 3.29 2.82
N THR A 343 -33.16 4.61 2.64
CA THR A 343 -33.47 5.24 1.35
C THR A 343 -32.22 5.32 0.49
N HIS A 344 -32.36 5.05 -0.82
CA HIS A 344 -31.27 5.11 -1.80
C HIS A 344 -30.60 6.51 -1.87
N SER A 345 -31.37 7.57 -1.61
CA SER A 345 -30.84 8.95 -1.52
C SER A 345 -29.90 9.16 -0.32
N PHE A 346 -30.19 8.53 0.82
CA PHE A 346 -29.34 8.60 2.02
C PHE A 346 -28.00 7.89 1.80
N GLU A 347 -28.00 6.75 1.09
CA GLU A 347 -26.79 6.01 0.75
C GLU A 347 -25.87 6.83 -0.17
N SER A 348 -26.43 7.42 -1.23
CA SER A 348 -25.65 8.24 -2.18
C SER A 348 -25.05 9.47 -1.49
N ARG A 349 -25.82 10.15 -0.64
CA ARG A 349 -25.32 11.30 0.14
C ARG A 349 -24.24 10.90 1.13
N CYS A 350 -24.43 9.83 1.91
CA CYS A 350 -23.40 9.32 2.82
C CYS A 350 -22.12 8.96 2.07
N ARG A 351 -22.23 8.36 0.88
CA ARG A 351 -21.08 7.99 0.05
C ARG A 351 -20.22 9.20 -0.33
N VAL A 352 -20.84 10.28 -0.81
CA VAL A 352 -20.12 11.50 -1.20
C VAL A 352 -19.53 12.19 0.03
N VAL A 353 -20.33 12.36 1.09
CA VAL A 353 -19.87 12.99 2.34
C VAL A 353 -18.69 12.22 2.93
N LEU A 354 -18.75 10.89 2.94
CA LEU A 354 -17.68 10.04 3.46
C LEU A 354 -16.42 10.13 2.59
N THR A 355 -16.56 10.21 1.26
CA THR A 355 -15.41 10.37 0.35
C THR A 355 -14.70 11.71 0.58
N VAL A 356 -15.47 12.80 0.68
CA VAL A 356 -14.93 14.14 0.96
C VAL A 356 -14.32 14.21 2.37
N ALA A 357 -15.01 13.68 3.38
CA ALA A 357 -14.51 13.61 4.75
C ALA A 357 -13.21 12.79 4.85
N TRP A 358 -13.13 11.66 4.14
CA TRP A 358 -11.93 10.83 4.10
C TRP A 358 -10.74 11.60 3.49
N ILE A 359 -10.90 12.18 2.30
CA ILE A 359 -9.81 12.93 1.63
C ILE A 359 -9.39 14.16 2.45
N THR A 360 -10.35 14.90 3.00
CA THR A 360 -10.02 16.10 3.80
C THR A 360 -9.30 15.76 5.09
N SER A 361 -9.71 14.69 5.79
CA SER A 361 -9.04 14.26 7.01
C SER A 361 -7.67 13.65 6.75
N THR A 362 -7.50 12.83 5.71
CA THR A 362 -6.18 12.27 5.36
C THR A 362 -5.22 13.36 4.88
N LEU A 363 -5.70 14.33 4.10
CA LEU A 363 -4.90 15.47 3.65
C LEU A 363 -4.45 16.35 4.82
N LEU A 364 -5.36 16.63 5.76
CA LEU A 364 -5.03 17.43 6.95
C LEU A 364 -3.93 16.73 7.75
N ILE A 365 -4.05 15.42 7.99
CA ILE A 365 -3.03 14.65 8.71
C ILE A 365 -1.71 14.64 7.94
N ALA A 366 -1.73 14.40 6.63
CA ALA A 366 -0.51 14.39 5.81
C ALA A 366 0.25 15.73 5.88
N MET A 367 -0.45 16.86 5.95
CA MET A 367 0.19 18.18 6.10
C MET A 367 0.91 18.39 7.45
N PHE A 368 0.54 17.66 8.49
CA PHE A 368 1.14 17.78 9.83
C PHE A 368 2.15 16.68 10.15
N VAL A 369 2.20 15.61 9.37
CA VAL A 369 3.14 14.52 9.56
C VAL A 369 4.46 14.85 8.84
N PRO A 370 5.58 15.01 9.58
CA PRO A 370 6.87 15.31 8.97
C PRO A 370 7.59 14.06 8.44
N ASP A 371 7.33 12.88 9.02
CA ASP A 371 8.11 11.66 8.76
C ASP A 371 7.25 10.49 8.27
N MET A 372 7.60 9.97 7.08
CA MET A 372 6.97 8.79 6.47
C MET A 372 7.12 7.53 7.35
N ALA A 373 8.24 7.38 8.05
CA ALA A 373 8.56 6.18 8.82
C ALA A 373 7.59 5.92 9.98
N ASP A 374 7.16 6.97 10.69
CA ASP A 374 6.24 6.85 11.83
C ASP A 374 4.88 6.32 11.38
N VAL A 375 4.37 6.83 10.26
CA VAL A 375 3.11 6.37 9.66
C VAL A 375 3.21 4.91 9.27
N ILE A 376 4.32 4.53 8.62
CA ILE A 376 4.55 3.15 8.17
C ILE A 376 4.67 2.18 9.34
N SER A 377 5.33 2.57 10.44
CA SER A 377 5.44 1.73 11.62
C SER A 377 4.07 1.41 12.22
N VAL A 378 3.19 2.40 12.30
CA VAL A 378 1.80 2.22 12.78
C VAL A 378 1.02 1.28 11.85
N ILE A 379 1.07 1.51 10.53
CA ILE A 379 0.38 0.66 9.54
C ILE A 379 0.93 -0.76 9.61
N GLY A 380 2.25 -0.89 9.66
CA GLY A 380 2.97 -2.16 9.72
C GLY A 380 2.60 -2.99 10.93
N GLY A 381 2.42 -2.37 12.10
CA GLY A 381 1.98 -3.05 13.32
C GLY A 381 0.56 -3.59 13.20
N ILE A 382 -0.35 -2.84 12.58
CA ILE A 382 -1.73 -3.27 12.33
C ILE A 382 -1.76 -4.37 11.26
N SER A 383 -0.98 -4.22 10.19
CA SER A 383 -0.81 -5.23 9.15
C SER A 383 -0.25 -6.53 9.73
N ALA A 384 0.74 -6.47 10.61
CA ALA A 384 1.28 -7.62 11.33
C ALA A 384 0.20 -8.32 12.17
N PHE A 385 -0.68 -7.58 12.83
CA PHE A 385 -1.84 -8.15 13.51
C PHE A 385 -2.75 -8.91 12.51
N PHE A 386 -3.02 -8.34 11.34
CA PHE A 386 -3.80 -8.99 10.29
C PHE A 386 -3.15 -10.26 9.72
N ILE A 387 -1.84 -10.23 9.52
CA ILE A 387 -1.07 -11.29 8.87
C ILE A 387 -0.77 -12.44 9.84
N PHE A 388 -0.43 -12.15 11.10
CA PHE A 388 0.01 -13.18 12.04
C PHE A 388 -1.15 -13.77 12.85
N ILE A 389 -2.09 -12.94 13.32
CA ILE A 389 -3.08 -13.37 14.32
C ILE A 389 -4.31 -14.01 13.66
N PHE A 390 -4.83 -13.46 12.57
CA PHE A 390 -6.04 -14.01 11.94
C PHE A 390 -5.86 -15.38 11.29
N PRO A 391 -4.77 -15.66 10.56
CA PRO A 391 -4.54 -17.00 10.02
C PRO A 391 -4.33 -18.04 11.13
N GLY A 392 -3.69 -17.63 12.24
CA GLY A 392 -3.56 -18.45 13.44
C GLY A 392 -4.92 -18.84 14.03
N MET A 393 -5.80 -17.87 14.26
CA MET A 393 -7.16 -18.13 14.78
C MET A 393 -8.03 -18.94 13.82
N SER A 394 -7.94 -18.67 12.51
CA SER A 394 -8.73 -19.37 11.50
C SER A 394 -8.38 -20.85 11.42
N LYS A 395 -7.10 -21.20 11.56
CA LYS A 395 -6.64 -22.61 11.55
C LYS A 395 -7.07 -23.37 12.80
N PHE A 396 -7.10 -22.72 13.96
CA PHE A 396 -7.58 -23.34 15.21
C PHE A 396 -9.08 -23.67 15.18
N ASN A 397 -9.89 -22.84 14.52
CA ASN A 397 -11.35 -22.99 14.53
C ASN A 397 -11.91 -23.83 13.35
N SER A 398 -11.06 -24.16 12.36
CA SER A 398 -11.43 -24.96 11.18
C SER A 398 -10.98 -26.42 11.26
N VAL A 399 -10.35 -26.83 12.37
CA VAL A 399 -10.20 -28.26 12.71
C VAL A 399 -11.52 -28.70 13.35
N PRO A 400 -12.36 -29.52 12.68
CA PRO A 400 -13.49 -30.13 13.36
C PRO A 400 -12.94 -31.06 14.45
N VAL A 401 -13.32 -30.80 15.70
CA VAL A 401 -13.20 -31.75 16.81
C VAL A 401 -14.20 -32.87 16.63
#